data_AF-A0A2G9TL29-F1
#
_entry.id   AF-A0A2G9TL29-F1
#
_cell.length_a   1.000
_cell.length_b   1.000
_cell.length_c   1.000
_cell.angle_alpha   90.00
_cell.angle_beta   90.00
_cell.angle_gamma   90.00
#
_symmetry.space_group_name_H-M   'P 1'
#
loop_
_entity.id
_entity.type
_entity.pdbx_description
1 polymer ?
#
loop_
_entity_poly.entity_id
_entity_poly.type
_entity_poly.pdbx_seq_one_letter_code
_entity_poly.pdbx_strand_id
1 'polypeptide(L)'
;MLGAMPTFEDMAVGNCAPWLKTNCSSKVGGVNVGWGAIRIGLYHKHMKRWLDNFPMEQIHIVDGERLVTHPALEVSQTERFLGLEPVVKAEHFGVDPVKKFPCVRRPDGSLHCLGKTKGRKHPYVRAEVLQRLRRFYAPENQKFFRMINRSLAW
;
A
#
# COMPACT_ATOMS: atom_id res chain seq x y z
N MET A 1 -27.12 -2.46 -23.78
CA MET A 1 -25.74 -1.95 -23.77
C MET A 1 -25.20 -2.00 -22.35
N LEU A 2 -24.19 -2.82 -22.07
CA LEU A 2 -23.43 -2.73 -20.82
C LEU A 2 -22.63 -1.43 -20.87
N GLY A 3 -23.06 -0.40 -20.13
CA GLY A 3 -22.35 0.88 -20.07
C GLY A 3 -20.88 0.69 -19.64
N ALA A 4 -19.98 1.46 -20.24
CA ALA A 4 -18.55 1.42 -19.95
C ALA A 4 -18.28 1.57 -18.45
N MET A 5 -17.29 0.83 -17.94
CA MET A 5 -16.87 1.01 -16.55
C MET A 5 -16.24 2.40 -16.36
N PRO A 6 -16.51 3.06 -15.22
CA PRO A 6 -15.92 4.35 -14.89
C PRO A 6 -14.40 4.25 -14.78
N THR A 7 -13.69 5.32 -15.13
CA THR A 7 -12.23 5.40 -14.97
C THR A 7 -11.83 5.48 -13.49
N PHE A 8 -10.55 5.31 -13.19
CA PHE A 8 -10.05 5.54 -11.83
C PHE A 8 -10.36 6.98 -11.37
N GLU A 9 -10.14 7.96 -12.24
CA GLU A 9 -10.41 9.37 -11.96
C GLU A 9 -11.89 9.63 -11.65
N ASP A 10 -12.80 9.03 -12.42
CA ASP A 10 -14.24 9.16 -12.19
C ASP A 10 -14.64 8.60 -10.82
N MET A 11 -14.05 7.45 -10.45
CA MET A 11 -14.30 6.79 -9.16
C MET A 11 -13.69 7.57 -7.98
N ALA A 12 -12.47 8.09 -8.14
CA ALA A 12 -11.67 8.68 -7.07
C ALA A 12 -12.05 10.14 -6.78
N VAL A 13 -12.27 10.94 -7.83
CA VAL A 13 -12.43 12.41 -7.70
C VAL A 13 -13.59 12.98 -8.53
N GLY A 14 -14.22 12.17 -9.38
CA GLY A 14 -15.37 12.53 -10.20
C GLY A 14 -16.59 12.97 -9.38
N ASN A 15 -17.59 13.50 -10.08
CA ASN A 15 -18.82 13.97 -9.43
C ASN A 15 -19.63 12.80 -8.89
N CYS A 16 -20.17 12.94 -7.68
CA CYS A 16 -21.17 12.01 -7.18
C CYS A 16 -22.47 12.26 -7.96
N ALA A 17 -22.67 11.53 -9.05
CA ALA A 17 -23.89 11.60 -9.82
C ALA A 17 -24.75 10.36 -9.52
N PRO A 18 -26.05 10.51 -9.21
CA PRO A 18 -26.93 9.37 -8.93
C PRO A 18 -26.99 8.33 -10.06
N TRP A 19 -26.74 8.74 -11.31
CA TRP A 19 -26.72 7.85 -12.48
C TRP A 19 -25.34 7.22 -12.77
N LEU A 20 -24.28 7.69 -12.10
CA LEU A 20 -23.00 6.99 -12.13
C LEU A 20 -23.14 5.76 -11.24
N LYS A 21 -22.75 4.58 -11.74
CA LYS A 21 -22.63 3.34 -10.93
C LYS A 21 -21.55 3.45 -9.83
N THR A 22 -20.99 4.63 -9.60
CA THR A 22 -19.91 4.87 -8.65
C THR A 22 -20.52 5.03 -7.27
N ASN A 23 -20.05 4.24 -6.31
CA ASN A 23 -20.45 4.39 -4.91
C ASN A 23 -19.82 5.68 -4.36
N CYS A 24 -20.49 6.81 -4.59
CA CYS A 24 -20.07 8.15 -4.21
C CYS A 24 -21.06 8.69 -3.17
N SER A 25 -21.07 8.06 -2.00
CA SER A 25 -21.93 8.43 -0.88
C SER A 25 -21.36 9.59 -0.05
N SER A 26 -20.06 9.88 -0.16
CA SER A 26 -19.40 10.95 0.62
C SER A 26 -18.12 11.44 -0.05
N LYS A 27 -17.92 12.76 -0.11
CA LYS A 27 -16.68 13.41 -0.57
C LYS A 27 -16.08 14.31 0.50
N VAL A 28 -14.75 14.29 0.60
CA VAL A 28 -13.98 15.21 1.44
C VAL A 28 -12.82 15.75 0.61
N GLY A 29 -12.66 17.08 0.54
CA GLY A 29 -11.61 17.70 -0.27
C GLY A 29 -11.67 17.33 -1.77
N GLY A 30 -12.86 17.02 -2.29
CA GLY A 30 -13.04 16.57 -3.67
C GLY A 30 -12.66 15.11 -3.95
N VAL A 31 -12.34 14.31 -2.93
CA VAL A 31 -12.03 12.87 -3.03
C VAL A 31 -13.22 12.04 -2.53
N ASN A 32 -13.56 10.97 -3.24
CA ASN A 32 -14.63 10.03 -2.88
C ASN A 32 -14.18 9.08 -1.76
N VAL A 33 -14.50 9.42 -0.51
CA VAL A 33 -14.15 8.62 0.67
C VAL A 33 -15.09 7.43 0.89
N GLY A 34 -16.22 7.39 0.17
CA GLY A 34 -17.13 6.25 0.16
C GLY A 34 -16.58 5.05 -0.61
N TRP A 35 -15.71 5.28 -1.59
CA TRP A 35 -15.13 4.23 -2.40
C TRP A 35 -14.11 3.40 -1.63
N GLY A 36 -14.24 2.06 -1.70
CA GLY A 36 -13.39 1.12 -0.96
C GLY A 36 -11.89 1.29 -1.24
N ALA A 37 -11.50 1.64 -2.47
CA ALA A 37 -10.10 1.84 -2.83
C ALA A 37 -9.47 3.09 -2.19
N ILE A 38 -10.27 4.11 -1.86
CA ILE A 38 -9.81 5.25 -1.05
C ILE A 38 -9.85 4.88 0.44
N ARG A 39 -10.95 4.29 0.88
CA ARG A 39 -11.18 3.98 2.30
C ARG A 39 -10.14 3.03 2.89
N ILE A 40 -9.60 2.09 2.11
CA ILE A 40 -8.55 1.17 2.58
C ILE A 40 -7.22 1.89 2.88
N GLY A 41 -6.94 3.02 2.21
CA GLY A 41 -5.75 3.84 2.43
C GLY A 41 -5.79 4.71 3.69
N LEU A 42 -6.95 4.79 4.37
CA LEU A 42 -7.09 5.52 5.63
C LEU A 42 -6.58 4.69 6.81
N TYR A 43 -5.28 4.39 6.83
CA TYR A 43 -4.67 3.42 7.74
C TYR A 43 -4.96 3.70 9.21
N HIS A 44 -4.96 4.97 9.63
CA HIS A 44 -5.25 5.35 11.02
C HIS A 44 -6.65 4.89 11.50
N LYS A 45 -7.66 4.82 10.61
CA LYS A 45 -9.01 4.35 10.98
C LYS A 45 -9.03 2.86 11.28
N HIS A 46 -8.26 2.09 10.52
CA HIS A 46 -8.16 0.65 10.70
C HIS A 46 -7.25 0.32 11.88
N MET A 47 -6.11 1.00 12.00
CA MET A 47 -5.16 0.84 13.09
C MET A 47 -5.80 1.08 14.46
N LYS A 48 -6.66 2.11 14.58
CA LYS A 48 -7.41 2.36 15.83
C LYS A 48 -8.14 1.10 16.33
N ARG A 49 -8.84 0.38 15.45
CA ARG A 49 -9.61 -0.82 15.83
C ARG A 49 -8.73 -1.97 16.29
N TRP A 50 -7.53 -2.10 15.71
CA TRP A 50 -6.54 -3.07 16.15
C TRP A 50 -6.01 -2.68 17.54
N LEU A 51 -5.68 -1.41 17.74
CA LEU A 51 -5.18 -0.89 19.02
C LEU A 51 -6.21 -0.92 20.15
N ASP A 52 -7.51 -0.98 19.83
CA ASP A 52 -8.56 -1.22 20.83
C ASP A 52 -8.47 -2.63 21.46
N ASN A 53 -7.74 -3.56 20.83
CA ASN A 53 -7.66 -4.97 21.24
C ASN A 53 -6.21 -5.50 21.43
N PHE A 54 -5.24 -4.90 20.75
CA PHE A 54 -3.85 -5.33 20.76
C PHE A 54 -2.92 -4.15 21.06
N PRO A 55 -1.99 -4.27 22.01
CA PRO A 55 -0.95 -3.26 22.23
C PRO A 55 -0.06 -3.12 20.98
N MET A 56 0.52 -1.94 20.80
CA MET A 56 1.34 -1.61 19.62
C MET A 56 2.56 -2.54 19.47
N GLU A 57 3.10 -3.01 20.60
CA GLU A 57 4.21 -3.95 20.69
C GLU A 57 3.90 -5.32 20.07
N GLN A 58 2.62 -5.66 19.89
CA GLN A 58 2.18 -6.87 19.20
C GLN A 58 1.86 -6.63 17.70
N ILE A 59 2.17 -5.45 17.17
CA ILE A 59 1.88 -5.09 15.77
C ILE A 59 3.16 -4.60 15.09
N HIS A 60 3.67 -5.42 14.16
CA HIS A 60 4.79 -5.03 13.30
C HIS A 60 4.31 -4.37 12.01
N ILE A 61 4.82 -3.16 11.73
CA ILE A 61 4.54 -2.44 10.48
C ILE A 61 5.72 -2.59 9.52
N VAL A 62 5.51 -3.42 8.50
CA VAL A 62 6.43 -3.59 7.37
C VAL A 62 6.30 -2.40 6.43
N ASP A 63 7.43 -1.79 6.08
CA ASP A 63 7.48 -0.71 5.08
C ASP A 63 7.51 -1.32 3.68
N GLY A 64 6.38 -1.22 2.97
CA GLY A 64 6.23 -1.81 1.64
C GLY A 64 7.16 -1.22 0.57
N GLU A 65 7.59 0.04 0.69
CA GLU A 65 8.54 0.65 -0.24
C GLU A 65 9.95 0.15 0.04
N ARG A 66 10.31 0.04 1.33
CA ARG A 66 11.58 -0.54 1.74
C ARG A 66 11.63 -2.05 1.50
N LEU A 67 10.52 -2.77 1.52
CA LEU A 67 10.47 -4.19 1.17
C LEU A 67 10.85 -4.43 -0.30
N VAL A 68 10.54 -3.48 -1.18
CA VAL A 68 10.91 -3.57 -2.59
C VAL A 68 12.40 -3.23 -2.78
N THR A 69 12.89 -2.19 -2.10
CA THR A 69 14.26 -1.68 -2.31
C THR A 69 15.33 -2.38 -1.47
N HIS A 70 14.98 -2.83 -0.26
CA HIS A 70 15.85 -3.45 0.74
C HIS A 70 15.14 -4.63 1.44
N PRO A 71 14.73 -5.68 0.71
CA PRO A 71 13.90 -6.77 1.24
C PRO A 71 14.51 -7.47 2.45
N ALA A 72 15.82 -7.73 2.45
CA ALA A 72 16.50 -8.39 3.56
C ALA A 72 16.38 -7.61 4.87
N LEU A 73 16.38 -6.27 4.81
CA LEU A 73 16.25 -5.43 6.00
C LEU A 73 14.84 -5.51 6.60
N GLU A 74 13.79 -5.45 5.78
CA GLU A 74 12.40 -5.61 6.23
C GLU A 74 12.14 -7.00 6.81
N VAL A 75 12.63 -8.04 6.12
CA VAL A 75 12.46 -9.43 6.59
C VAL A 75 13.22 -9.65 7.89
N SER A 76 14.45 -9.14 8.01
CA SER A 76 15.23 -9.22 9.25
C SER A 76 14.55 -8.51 10.43
N GLN A 77 13.85 -7.40 10.19
CA GLN A 77 13.06 -6.73 11.23
C GLN A 77 11.83 -7.55 11.62
N THR A 78 11.20 -8.21 10.64
CA THR A 78 10.09 -9.13 10.88
C THR A 78 10.53 -10.36 11.67
N GLU A 79 11.68 -10.97 11.36
CA GLU A 79 12.27 -12.09 12.10
C GLU A 79 12.46 -11.72 13.57
N ARG A 80 13.09 -10.56 13.86
CA ARG A 80 13.28 -10.08 15.24
C ARG A 80 11.97 -9.87 15.98
N PHE A 81 10.97 -9.28 15.32
CA PHE A 81 9.66 -9.07 15.91
C PHE A 81 8.99 -10.40 16.31
N LEU A 82 9.18 -11.45 15.51
CA LEU A 82 8.68 -12.79 15.78
C LEU A 82 9.51 -13.57 16.82
N GLY A 83 10.57 -12.99 17.37
CA GLY A 83 11.49 -13.66 18.29
C GLY A 83 12.40 -14.70 17.61
N LEU A 84 12.62 -14.57 16.29
CA LEU A 84 13.48 -15.45 15.50
C LEU A 84 14.89 -14.87 15.36
N GLU A 85 15.89 -15.75 15.26
CA GLU A 85 17.23 -15.35 14.87
C GLU A 85 17.22 -14.85 13.41
N PRO A 86 17.74 -13.65 13.12
CA PRO A 86 17.74 -13.14 11.75
C PRO A 86 18.71 -13.90 10.85
N VAL A 87 18.18 -14.66 9.90
CA VAL A 87 19.01 -15.45 8.96
C VAL A 87 18.96 -14.90 7.54
N VAL A 88 17.98 -14.05 7.24
CA VAL A 88 17.80 -13.52 5.88
C VAL A 88 18.81 -12.42 5.57
N LYS A 89 19.59 -12.63 4.50
CA LYS A 89 20.65 -11.72 4.02
C LYS A 89 20.33 -11.15 2.65
N ALA A 90 21.04 -10.10 2.27
CA ALA A 90 20.89 -9.47 0.95
C ALA A 90 21.15 -10.44 -0.21
N GLU A 91 22.08 -11.38 -0.06
CA GLU A 91 22.42 -12.41 -1.05
C GLU A 91 21.27 -13.41 -1.32
N HIS A 92 20.32 -13.54 -0.38
CA HIS A 92 19.11 -14.36 -0.57
C HIS A 92 18.10 -13.71 -1.52
N PHE A 93 18.41 -12.52 -2.06
CA PHE A 93 17.58 -11.85 -3.04
C PHE A 93 18.35 -11.58 -4.34
N GLY A 94 17.59 -11.50 -5.43
CA GLY A 94 18.04 -10.96 -6.72
C GLY A 94 16.91 -10.18 -7.36
N VAL A 95 17.22 -9.42 -8.41
CA VAL A 95 16.20 -8.68 -9.16
C VAL A 95 16.14 -9.25 -10.57
N ASP A 96 14.96 -9.70 -10.96
CA ASP A 96 14.71 -10.06 -12.36
C ASP A 96 14.65 -8.78 -13.22
N PRO A 97 15.46 -8.67 -14.30
CA PRO A 97 15.55 -7.45 -15.11
C PRO A 97 14.22 -7.01 -15.73
N VAL A 98 13.31 -7.95 -15.99
CA VAL A 98 12.01 -7.71 -16.60
C VAL A 98 10.98 -7.32 -15.53
N LYS A 99 10.97 -8.03 -14.40
CA LYS A 99 9.99 -7.79 -13.33
C LYS A 99 10.31 -6.54 -12.50
N LYS A 100 11.58 -6.17 -12.32
CA LYS A 100 12.04 -5.03 -11.50
C LYS A 100 11.64 -5.09 -10.02
N PHE A 101 11.15 -6.24 -9.56
CA PHE A 101 10.85 -6.52 -8.15
C PHE A 101 11.86 -7.55 -7.61
N PRO A 102 12.16 -7.53 -6.30
CA PRO A 102 13.01 -8.54 -5.69
C PRO A 102 12.37 -9.93 -5.81
N CYS A 103 13.22 -10.90 -6.10
CA CYS A 103 12.93 -12.33 -6.14
C CYS A 103 13.80 -13.04 -5.11
N VAL A 104 13.32 -14.17 -4.58
CA VAL A 104 14.10 -14.98 -3.65
C VAL A 104 15.10 -15.81 -4.44
N ARG A 105 16.39 -15.71 -4.09
CA ARG A 105 17.45 -16.55 -4.65
C ARG A 105 17.48 -17.88 -3.91
N ARG A 106 17.43 -18.98 -4.66
CA ARG A 106 17.54 -20.34 -4.13
C ARG A 106 19.01 -20.77 -4.00
N PRO A 107 19.32 -21.82 -3.23
CA PRO A 107 20.67 -22.35 -3.09
C PRO A 107 21.32 -22.78 -4.42
N ASP A 108 20.50 -23.22 -5.38
CA ASP A 108 20.93 -23.57 -6.75
C ASP A 108 21.22 -22.34 -7.64
N GLY A 109 21.10 -21.13 -7.10
CA GLY A 109 21.30 -19.86 -7.78
C GLY A 109 20.09 -19.35 -8.57
N SER A 110 19.02 -20.16 -8.71
CA SER A 110 17.82 -19.76 -9.44
C SER A 110 16.99 -18.72 -8.69
N LEU A 111 16.25 -17.88 -9.44
CA LEU A 111 15.37 -16.86 -8.87
C LEU A 111 13.92 -17.33 -8.82
N HIS A 112 13.36 -17.37 -7.62
CA HIS A 112 11.94 -17.56 -7.39
C HIS A 112 11.24 -16.21 -7.26
N CYS A 113 10.63 -15.76 -8.35
CA CYS A 113 9.91 -14.51 -8.42
C CYS A 113 8.40 -14.68 -8.22
N LEU A 114 7.75 -13.65 -7.67
CA LEU A 114 6.30 -13.61 -7.57
C LEU A 114 5.61 -13.74 -8.96
N GLY A 115 4.41 -14.31 -8.96
CA GLY A 115 3.63 -14.58 -10.17
C GLY A 115 3.10 -13.31 -10.87
N LYS A 116 2.52 -13.49 -12.06
CA LYS A 116 2.07 -12.40 -12.97
C LYS A 116 1.05 -11.43 -12.37
N THR A 117 0.36 -11.80 -11.29
CA THR A 117 -0.63 -10.96 -10.61
C THR A 117 -0.01 -9.93 -9.66
N LYS A 118 1.30 -10.04 -9.39
CA LYS A 118 2.09 -9.13 -8.54
C LYS A 118 2.96 -8.22 -9.42
N GLY A 119 3.06 -6.94 -9.06
CA GLY A 119 3.83 -5.95 -9.85
C GLY A 119 3.17 -5.52 -11.16
N ARG A 120 1.83 -5.51 -11.22
CA ARG A 120 1.09 -5.10 -12.42
C ARG A 120 1.35 -3.63 -12.74
N LYS A 121 1.52 -3.29 -14.02
CA LYS A 121 1.66 -1.91 -14.48
C LYS A 121 0.40 -1.12 -14.09
N HIS A 122 0.59 -0.03 -13.36
CA HIS A 122 -0.51 0.87 -13.01
C HIS A 122 -0.96 1.66 -14.26
N PRO A 123 -2.26 1.99 -14.38
CA PRO A 123 -2.73 2.86 -15.44
C PRO A 123 -2.12 4.25 -15.28
N TYR A 124 -2.11 5.02 -16.38
CA TYR A 124 -1.83 6.45 -16.28
C TYR A 124 -2.93 7.12 -15.46
N VAL A 125 -2.53 8.00 -14.54
CA VAL A 125 -3.44 8.83 -13.75
C VAL A 125 -2.98 10.27 -13.92
N ARG A 126 -3.92 11.17 -14.20
CA ARG A 126 -3.61 12.61 -14.38
C ARG A 126 -2.92 13.18 -13.14
N ALA A 127 -1.87 13.99 -13.37
CA ALA A 127 -1.03 14.54 -12.30
C ALA A 127 -1.82 15.33 -11.24
N GLU A 128 -2.82 16.10 -11.67
CA GLU A 128 -3.72 16.84 -10.78
C GLU A 128 -4.52 15.93 -9.84
N VAL A 129 -4.91 14.74 -10.30
CA VAL A 129 -5.65 13.76 -9.50
C VAL A 129 -4.72 13.14 -8.46
N LEU A 130 -3.49 12.78 -8.86
CA LEU A 130 -2.47 12.32 -7.92
C LEU A 130 -2.14 13.37 -6.86
N GLN A 131 -1.99 14.64 -7.26
CA GLN A 131 -1.73 15.72 -6.31
C GLN A 131 -2.90 15.93 -5.34
N ARG A 132 -4.14 15.84 -5.83
CA ARG A 132 -5.34 15.92 -4.98
C ARG A 132 -5.38 14.76 -3.98
N LEU A 133 -5.09 13.53 -4.41
CA LEU A 133 -5.03 12.37 -3.54
C LEU A 133 -3.93 12.50 -2.48
N ARG A 134 -2.73 12.97 -2.86
CA ARG A 134 -1.63 13.22 -1.90
C ARG A 134 -2.02 14.27 -0.85
N ARG A 135 -2.62 15.39 -1.27
CA ARG A 135 -3.11 16.42 -0.34
C ARG A 135 -4.18 15.88 0.60
N PHE A 136 -5.08 15.04 0.09
CA PHE A 136 -6.09 14.37 0.91
C PHE A 136 -5.49 13.43 1.94
N TYR A 137 -4.53 12.57 1.54
CA TYR A 137 -3.92 11.59 2.45
C TYR A 137 -2.90 12.21 3.41
N ALA A 138 -2.24 13.31 3.08
CA ALA A 138 -1.21 13.92 3.93
C ALA A 138 -1.62 14.09 5.42
N PRO A 139 -2.76 14.73 5.77
CA PRO A 139 -3.20 14.81 7.16
C PRO A 139 -3.62 13.46 7.76
N GLU A 140 -4.10 12.53 6.93
CA GLU A 140 -4.51 11.18 7.37
C GLU A 140 -3.29 10.30 7.68
N ASN A 141 -2.22 10.43 6.90
CA ASN A 141 -0.91 9.80 7.12
C ASN A 141 -0.29 10.29 8.43
N GLN A 142 -0.36 11.59 8.73
CA GLN A 142 0.13 12.14 10.00
C GLN A 142 -0.63 11.62 11.23
N LYS A 143 -1.93 11.28 11.10
CA LYS A 143 -2.65 10.57 12.17
C LYS A 143 -2.11 9.17 12.37
N PHE A 144 -1.84 8.45 11.28
CA PHE A 144 -1.28 7.10 11.33
C PHE A 144 0.14 7.09 11.93
N PHE A 145 1.02 7.99 11.49
CA PHE A 145 2.41 8.07 11.97
C PHE A 145 2.50 8.32 13.46
N ARG A 146 1.61 9.16 14.01
CA ARG A 146 1.50 9.37 15.46
C ARG A 146 1.06 8.11 16.20
N MET A 147 0.15 7.31 15.64
CA MET A 147 -0.30 6.06 16.26
C MET A 147 0.82 5.01 16.33
N ILE A 148 1.65 4.93 15.29
CA ILE A 148 2.73 3.92 15.21
C ILE A 148 4.09 4.43 15.69
N ASN A 149 4.15 5.67 16.19
CA ASN A 149 5.38 6.37 16.59
C ASN A 149 6.52 6.28 15.55
N ARG A 150 6.17 6.40 14.27
CA ARG A 150 7.10 6.24 13.13
C ARG A 150 6.55 6.96 11.90
N SER A 151 7.44 7.58 11.13
CA SER A 151 7.12 8.16 9.82
C SER A 151 7.55 7.24 8.67
N LEU A 152 6.78 7.27 7.58
CA LEU A 152 7.09 6.61 6.30
C LEU A 152 7.14 7.68 5.19
N ALA A 153 7.93 7.44 4.15
CA ALA A 153 8.24 8.44 3.12
C ALA A 153 7.16 8.53 2.01
N TRP A 154 5.91 8.78 2.41
CA TRP A 154 4.72 8.79 1.53
C TRP A 154 4.33 10.16 0.98
#